data_AF-A0A074Z0Y4-F1
#
_entry.id   AF-A0A074Z0Y4-F1
#
_cell.length_a   1.000
_cell.length_b   1.000
_cell.length_c   1.000
_cell.angle_alpha   90.00
_cell.angle_beta   90.00
_cell.angle_gamma   90.00
#
_symmetry.space_group_name_H-M   'P 1'
#
loop_
_entity.id
_entity.type
_entity.pdbx_description
1 polymer ?
#
loop_
_entity_poly.entity_id
_entity_poly.type
_entity_poly.pdbx_seq_one_letter_code
_entity_poly.pdbx_strand_id
1 'polypeptide(L)'
;MGGPNLEVFKFGMYIMFPIGWMYYFGTNLDERFSIPDFWPKENETHHIPFEKDEIQSELTRLRARRLAARQRRLELEGNNAPVEQHIDPQPSPILESLKTAQSETMAQHQPEQSSNNSQSQGWFSWLK
;
A
#
# COMPACT_ATOMS: atom_id res chain seq x y z
N MET A 1 21.91 -12.88 -43.23
CA MET A 1 20.78 -13.72 -42.80
C MET A 1 21.33 -15.10 -42.47
N GLY A 2 21.43 -15.46 -41.19
CA GLY A 2 21.90 -16.80 -40.80
C GLY A 2 20.90 -17.83 -41.32
N GLY A 3 21.39 -18.82 -42.06
CA GLY A 3 20.57 -19.80 -42.77
C GLY A 3 19.68 -20.66 -41.86
N PRO A 4 19.02 -21.69 -42.41
CA PRO A 4 17.96 -22.47 -41.74
C PRO A 4 18.35 -23.04 -40.36
N ASN A 5 19.64 -23.28 -40.11
CA ASN A 5 20.15 -23.72 -38.81
C ASN A 5 19.89 -22.72 -37.67
N LEU A 6 19.91 -21.41 -37.97
CA LEU A 6 19.66 -20.38 -36.98
C LEU A 6 18.16 -20.28 -36.64
N GLU A 7 17.29 -20.56 -37.61
CA GLU A 7 15.86 -20.62 -37.39
C GLU A 7 15.50 -21.79 -36.47
N VAL A 8 16.04 -22.99 -36.74
CA VAL A 8 15.83 -24.18 -35.88
C VAL A 8 16.30 -23.94 -34.45
N PHE A 9 17.42 -23.23 -34.24
CA PHE A 9 17.88 -22.85 -32.91
C PHE A 9 16.89 -21.90 -32.21
N LYS A 10 16.38 -20.89 -32.91
CA LYS A 10 15.36 -19.97 -32.37
C LYS A 10 14.07 -20.70 -32.03
N PHE A 11 13.60 -21.59 -32.90
CA PHE A 11 12.42 -22.42 -32.65
C PHE A 11 12.62 -23.35 -31.44
N GLY A 12 13.78 -23.98 -31.33
CA GLY A 12 14.14 -24.79 -30.16
C GLY A 12 14.14 -23.96 -28.88
N MET A 13 14.73 -22.77 -28.89
CA MET A 13 14.72 -21.86 -27.74
C MET A 13 13.28 -21.44 -27.36
N TYR A 14 12.45 -21.07 -28.34
CA TYR A 14 11.07 -20.63 -28.08
C TYR A 14 10.18 -21.74 -27.52
N ILE A 15 10.49 -23.02 -27.79
CA ILE A 15 9.75 -24.15 -27.21
C ILE A 15 10.35 -24.56 -25.86
N MET A 16 11.68 -24.62 -25.75
CA MET A 16 12.37 -25.05 -24.52
C MET A 16 12.27 -24.01 -23.40
N PHE A 17 12.27 -22.72 -23.71
CA PHE A 17 12.16 -21.65 -22.72
C PHE A 17 10.85 -21.71 -21.90
N PRO A 18 9.64 -21.73 -22.51
CA PRO A 18 8.40 -21.81 -21.75
C PRO A 18 8.24 -23.15 -21.05
N ILE A 19 8.65 -24.27 -21.66
CA ILE A 19 8.56 -25.60 -21.04
C ILE A 19 9.49 -25.70 -19.84
N GLY A 20 10.74 -25.23 -19.97
CA GLY A 20 11.72 -25.23 -18.90
C GLY A 20 11.34 -24.28 -17.75
N TRP A 21 10.84 -23.09 -18.09
CA TRP A 21 10.32 -22.14 -17.09
C TRP A 21 9.14 -22.71 -16.32
N MET A 22 8.20 -23.35 -17.03
CA MET A 22 7.05 -24.01 -16.42
C MET A 22 7.47 -25.24 -15.61
N TYR A 23 8.49 -25.99 -16.01
CA TYR A 23 8.99 -27.12 -15.22
C TYR A 23 9.66 -26.64 -13.92
N TYR A 24 10.47 -25.58 -14.00
CA TYR A 24 11.18 -25.02 -12.84
C TYR A 24 10.22 -24.41 -11.82
N PHE A 25 9.26 -23.60 -12.27
CA PHE A 25 8.31 -22.93 -11.36
C PHE A 25 7.02 -23.71 -11.12
N GLY A 26 6.59 -24.57 -12.04
CA GLY A 26 5.27 -25.23 -11.99
C GLY A 26 5.22 -26.53 -11.19
N THR A 27 6.36 -27.19 -10.94
CA THR A 27 6.39 -28.44 -10.16
C THR A 27 6.57 -28.24 -8.65
N ASN A 28 6.94 -27.02 -8.22
CA ASN A 28 7.26 -26.68 -6.83
C ASN A 28 6.64 -25.34 -6.40
N LEU A 29 5.39 -25.11 -6.79
CA LEU A 29 4.64 -23.92 -6.39
C LEU A 29 4.33 -23.94 -4.88
N ASP A 30 3.96 -25.11 -4.36
CA ASP A 30 3.46 -25.26 -3.00
C ASP A 30 4.54 -24.93 -1.95
N GLU A 31 5.77 -25.44 -2.10
CA GLU A 31 6.87 -25.16 -1.17
C GLU A 31 7.42 -23.72 -1.32
N ARG A 32 7.34 -23.12 -2.51
CA ARG A 32 7.87 -21.77 -2.79
C ARG A 32 6.90 -20.64 -2.46
N PHE A 33 5.60 -20.90 -2.52
CA PHE A 33 4.54 -19.91 -2.28
C PHE A 33 3.70 -20.20 -1.03
N SER A 34 3.93 -21.32 -0.32
CA SER A 34 3.34 -21.49 1.01
C SER A 34 4.02 -20.54 2.00
N ILE A 35 3.20 -19.72 2.63
CA ILE A 35 3.64 -18.87 3.73
C ILE A 35 3.40 -19.68 5.00
N PRO A 36 4.46 -20.16 5.69
CA PRO A 36 4.30 -20.78 7.00
C PRO A 36 3.67 -19.75 7.94
N ASP A 37 2.68 -20.17 8.73
CA ASP A 37 1.93 -19.30 9.64
C ASP A 37 1.14 -18.16 8.95
N PHE A 38 0.57 -18.42 7.76
CA PHE A 38 -0.32 -17.45 7.10
C PHE A 38 -1.51 -17.00 7.98
N TRP A 39 -2.06 -17.92 8.78
CA TRP A 39 -3.14 -17.61 9.70
C TRP A 39 -2.57 -17.26 11.08
N PRO A 40 -3.03 -16.16 11.72
CA PRO A 40 -2.68 -15.86 13.10
C PRO A 40 -2.96 -17.09 13.96
N LYS A 41 -1.97 -17.50 14.72
CA LYS A 41 -2.11 -18.69 15.56
C LYS A 41 -3.19 -18.44 16.61
N GLU A 42 -3.89 -19.49 17.03
CA GLU A 42 -5.00 -19.38 17.99
C GLU A 42 -4.57 -18.71 19.31
N ASN A 43 -3.30 -18.85 19.69
CA ASN A 43 -2.68 -18.20 20.86
C ASN A 43 -2.38 -16.70 20.68
N GLU A 44 -2.37 -16.19 19.44
CA GLU A 44 -2.22 -14.76 19.12
C GLU A 44 -3.58 -14.06 19.01
N THR A 45 -4.65 -14.84 18.90
CA THR A 45 -6.01 -14.31 18.90
C THR A 45 -6.45 -14.04 20.34
N HIS A 46 -7.05 -12.88 20.58
CA HIS A 46 -7.57 -12.52 21.89
C HIS A 46 -8.71 -13.47 22.27
N HIS A 47 -8.44 -14.43 23.16
CA HIS A 47 -9.46 -15.35 23.65
C HIS A 47 -10.45 -14.57 24.53
N ILE A 48 -11.73 -14.63 24.17
CA ILE A 48 -12.78 -14.01 24.97
C ILE A 48 -12.98 -14.89 26.21
N PRO A 49 -13.01 -14.33 27.43
CA PRO A 49 -13.27 -15.13 28.62
C PRO A 49 -14.68 -15.75 28.54
N PHE A 50 -14.77 -17.07 28.64
CA PHE A 50 -16.06 -17.80 28.59
C PHE A 50 -16.63 -18.09 29.99
N GLU A 51 -15.77 -18.12 31.01
CA GLU A 51 -16.16 -18.40 32.39
C GLU A 51 -16.73 -17.17 33.09
N LYS A 52 -17.79 -17.36 33.88
CA LYS A 52 -18.53 -16.27 34.54
C LYS A 52 -17.67 -15.43 35.48
N ASP A 53 -16.72 -16.05 36.17
CA ASP A 53 -15.85 -15.38 37.14
C ASP A 53 -14.77 -14.53 36.43
N GLU A 54 -14.22 -15.07 35.34
CA GLU A 54 -13.25 -14.38 34.49
C GLU A 54 -13.89 -13.15 33.83
N ILE A 55 -15.11 -13.30 33.30
CA ILE A 55 -15.89 -12.19 32.73
C ILE A 55 -16.08 -11.06 33.76
N GLN A 56 -16.39 -11.40 35.02
CA GLN A 56 -16.59 -10.39 36.07
C GLN A 56 -15.30 -9.64 36.41
N SER A 57 -14.16 -10.34 36.46
CA SER A 57 -12.86 -9.73 36.71
C SER A 57 -12.45 -8.77 35.57
N GLU A 58 -12.60 -9.17 34.31
CA GLU A 58 -12.32 -8.33 33.15
C GLU A 58 -13.28 -7.14 33.07
N LEU A 59 -14.57 -7.35 33.38
CA LEU A 59 -15.55 -6.26 33.44
C LEU A 59 -15.19 -5.22 34.51
N THR A 60 -14.71 -5.67 35.66
CA THR A 60 -14.25 -4.79 36.75
C THR A 60 -13.01 -4.01 36.33
N ARG A 61 -12.04 -4.66 35.68
CA ARG A 61 -10.85 -4.01 35.08
C ARG A 61 -11.25 -2.93 34.07
N LEU A 62 -12.19 -3.25 33.17
CA LEU A 62 -12.67 -2.31 32.16
C LEU A 62 -13.43 -1.12 32.76
N ARG A 63 -14.24 -1.34 33.79
CA ARG A 63 -14.93 -0.25 34.52
C ARG A 63 -13.93 0.67 35.21
N ALA A 64 -12.91 0.12 35.88
CA ALA A 64 -11.86 0.92 36.51
C ALA A 64 -11.10 1.78 35.48
N ARG A 65 -10.73 1.20 34.33
CA ARG A 65 -10.09 1.93 33.22
C ARG A 65 -10.96 3.07 32.70
N ARG A 66 -12.27 2.85 32.55
CA ARG A 66 -13.23 3.89 32.13
C ARG A 66 -13.34 5.03 33.14
N LEU A 67 -13.43 4.71 34.43
CA LEU A 67 -13.52 5.71 35.49
C LEU A 67 -12.23 6.55 35.57
N ALA A 68 -11.05 5.92 35.50
CA ALA A 68 -9.78 6.62 35.51
C ALA A 68 -9.61 7.54 34.27
N ALA A 69 -10.00 7.08 33.09
CA ALA A 69 -9.99 7.91 31.88
C ALA A 69 -10.95 9.11 32.01
N ARG A 70 -12.14 8.90 32.61
CA ARG A 70 -13.09 9.98 32.88
C ARG A 70 -12.54 10.99 33.89
N GLN A 71 -11.89 10.51 34.96
CA GLN A 71 -11.26 11.38 35.96
C GLN A 71 -10.16 12.24 35.34
N ARG A 72 -9.25 11.65 34.54
CA ARG A 72 -8.24 12.44 33.81
C ARG A 72 -8.85 13.51 32.92
N ARG A 73 -9.95 13.20 32.23
CA ARG A 73 -10.66 14.20 31.40
C ARG A 73 -11.20 15.34 32.26
N LEU A 74 -11.86 15.02 33.37
CA LEU A 74 -12.39 16.02 34.29
C LEU A 74 -11.29 16.85 34.97
N GLU A 75 -10.14 16.25 35.27
CA GLU A 75 -8.97 16.97 35.79
C GLU A 75 -8.41 17.94 34.74
N LEU A 76 -8.25 17.53 33.49
CA LEU A 76 -7.83 18.43 32.40
C LEU A 76 -8.87 19.53 32.14
N GLU A 77 -10.16 19.20 32.21
CA GLU A 77 -11.25 20.15 32.04
C GLU A 77 -11.37 21.12 33.23
N GLY A 78 -11.09 20.65 34.45
CA GLY A 78 -11.12 21.44 35.69
C GLY A 78 -9.84 22.25 35.96
N ASN A 79 -8.71 21.89 35.36
CA ASN A 79 -7.45 22.62 35.46
C ASN A 79 -7.28 23.68 34.36
N ASN A 80 -8.35 24.03 33.64
CA ASN A 80 -8.36 25.15 32.69
C ASN A 80 -8.33 26.49 33.44
N ALA A 81 -7.14 26.89 33.92
CA ALA A 81 -6.66 28.21 33.54
C ALA A 81 -6.54 28.20 32.00
N PRO A 82 -6.91 29.26 31.29
CA PRO A 82 -6.83 29.28 29.84
C PRO A 82 -5.36 29.11 29.44
N VAL A 83 -4.99 27.90 29.07
CA VAL A 83 -3.78 27.68 28.28
C VAL A 83 -4.20 28.21 26.91
N GLU A 84 -3.93 29.49 26.65
CA GLU A 84 -3.80 30.01 25.29
C GLU A 84 -2.73 29.16 24.60
N GLN A 85 -3.15 28.02 24.07
CA GLN A 85 -2.45 27.39 22.97
C GLN A 85 -2.64 28.36 21.81
N HIS A 86 -1.69 29.28 21.70
CA HIS A 86 -1.41 30.00 20.48
C HIS A 86 -1.06 28.92 19.44
N ILE A 87 -2.10 28.37 18.82
CA ILE A 87 -2.00 27.53 17.65
C ILE A 87 -1.66 28.54 16.56
N ASP A 88 -0.38 28.83 16.42
CA ASP A 88 0.09 29.52 15.22
C ASP A 88 -0.39 28.66 14.04
N PRO A 89 -1.17 29.22 13.11
CA PRO A 89 -1.63 28.49 11.93
C PRO A 89 -0.42 28.32 11.02
N GLN A 90 0.48 27.40 11.38
CA GLN A 90 1.52 26.96 10.47
C GLN A 90 0.83 26.18 9.36
N PRO A 91 0.86 26.67 8.10
CA PRO A 91 0.34 25.90 6.99
C PRO A 91 1.13 24.60 6.95
N SER A 92 0.41 23.47 6.89
CA SER A 92 1.05 22.16 6.77
C SER A 92 2.03 22.20 5.58
N PRO A 93 3.27 21.70 5.73
CA PRO A 93 4.31 21.77 4.69
C PRO A 93 3.88 21.14 3.36
N ILE A 94 2.91 20.22 3.43
CA ILE A 94 2.26 19.57 2.30
C ILE A 94 1.51 20.57 1.42
N LEU A 95 0.73 21.49 2.01
CA LEU A 95 -0.02 22.50 1.24
C LEU A 95 0.90 23.48 0.53
N GLU A 96 2.04 23.79 1.14
CA GLU A 96 3.05 24.68 0.57
C GLU A 96 3.74 24.01 -0.62
N SER A 97 4.12 22.73 -0.49
CA SER A 97 4.67 21.95 -1.61
C SER A 97 3.70 21.80 -2.78
N LEU A 98 2.40 21.62 -2.51
CA LEU A 98 1.37 21.51 -3.54
C LEU A 98 1.15 22.81 -4.31
N LYS A 99 1.22 23.95 -3.60
CA LYS A 99 1.07 25.27 -4.21
C LYS A 99 2.26 25.61 -5.11
N THR A 100 3.48 25.30 -4.66
CA THR A 100 4.71 25.50 -5.46
C THR A 100 4.71 24.62 -6.71
N ALA A 101 4.29 23.35 -6.59
CA ALA A 101 4.18 22.44 -7.73
C ALA A 101 3.13 22.90 -8.77
N GLN A 102 2.00 23.47 -8.34
CA GLN A 102 1.00 24.04 -9.27
C GLN A 102 1.52 25.30 -9.98
N SER A 103 2.27 26.17 -9.30
CA SER A 103 2.80 27.38 -9.93
C SER A 103 3.86 27.11 -11.00
N GLU A 104 4.62 26.01 -10.91
CA GLU A 104 5.58 25.62 -11.96
C GLU A 104 4.88 25.16 -13.25
N THR A 105 3.70 24.55 -13.14
CA THR A 105 2.98 24.04 -14.32
C THR A 105 2.30 25.11 -15.18
N MET A 106 2.14 26.35 -14.69
CA MET A 106 1.50 27.43 -15.45
C MET A 106 2.47 28.37 -16.18
N ALA A 107 3.78 28.29 -15.91
CA ALA A 107 4.77 29.20 -16.49
C ALA A 107 5.32 28.77 -17.87
N GLN A 108 4.89 27.63 -18.43
CA GLN A 108 5.57 27.03 -19.59
C GLN A 108 4.71 26.82 -20.85
N HIS A 109 3.63 27.58 -21.02
CA HIS A 109 2.89 27.59 -22.29
C HIS A 109 2.77 29.00 -22.88
N GLN A 110 3.75 29.35 -23.72
CA GLN A 110 3.60 30.31 -24.81
C GLN A 110 3.71 29.53 -26.14
N PRO A 111 2.90 29.83 -27.17
CA PRO A 111 2.68 28.91 -28.28
C PRO A 111 3.67 29.14 -29.41
N GLU A 112 4.51 28.15 -29.69
CA GLU A 112 5.27 28.06 -30.94
C GLU A 112 4.59 27.05 -31.86
N GLN A 113 3.96 27.57 -32.91
CA GLN A 113 3.42 26.79 -34.01
C GLN A 113 4.58 26.14 -34.77
N SER A 114 4.59 24.81 -34.86
CA SER A 114 5.33 24.11 -35.91
C SER A 114 4.59 22.86 -36.36
N SER A 115 4.24 22.87 -37.63
CA SER A 115 3.76 21.75 -38.42
C SER A 115 4.73 20.57 -38.35
N ASN A 116 4.28 19.37 -37.98
CA ASN A 116 4.46 18.22 -38.87
C ASN A 116 3.66 16.98 -38.46
N ASN A 117 3.21 16.32 -39.51
CA ASN A 117 2.44 15.09 -39.59
C ASN A 117 3.27 13.89 -39.07
N SER A 118 2.79 13.20 -38.03
CA SER A 118 3.22 11.81 -37.75
C SER A 118 2.10 11.02 -37.07
N GLN A 119 1.34 10.35 -37.92
CA GLN A 119 0.74 9.02 -37.74
C GLN A 119 0.80 8.44 -36.32
N SER A 120 -0.27 8.65 -35.56
CA SER A 120 -0.55 7.93 -34.32
C SER A 120 -0.87 6.47 -34.64
N GLN A 121 0.11 5.58 -34.51
CA GLN A 121 -0.12 4.14 -34.37
C GLN A 121 0.18 3.74 -32.93
N GLY A 122 -0.74 4.12 -32.05
CA GLY A 122 -0.82 3.62 -30.68
C GLY A 122 -1.62 2.33 -30.62
N TRP A 123 -1.23 1.45 -29.69
CA TRP A 123 -1.95 0.34 -29.04
C TRP A 123 -2.69 -0.74 -29.86
N PHE A 124 -2.98 -0.54 -31.15
CA PHE A 124 -3.71 -1.52 -31.97
C PHE A 124 -2.83 -2.50 -32.78
N SER A 125 -1.49 -2.43 -32.69
CA SER A 125 -0.62 -3.33 -33.48
C SER A 125 -0.42 -4.74 -32.89
N TRP A 126 -0.96 -5.03 -31.69
CA TRP A 126 -0.87 -6.36 -31.06
C TRP A 126 -2.09 -7.26 -31.31
N LEU A 127 -3.14 -6.74 -31.96
CA LEU A 127 -4.38 -7.47 -32.23
C LEU A 127 -4.59 -7.72 -33.73
N LYS A 128 -3.52 -7.97 -34.47
CA LYS A 128 -3.58 -8.37 -35.88
C LYS A 128 -2.71 -9.59 -36.12
#